data_AF-A0A2S8PU38-F1
#
_entry.id   AF-A0A2S8PU38-F1
#
_cell.length_a   1.000
_cell.length_b   1.000
_cell.length_c   1.000
_cell.angle_alpha   90.00
_cell.angle_beta   90.00
_cell.angle_gamma   90.00
#
_symmetry.space_group_name_H-M   'P 1'
#
loop_
_entity.id
_entity.type
_entity.pdbx_description
1 polymer ?
#
loop_
_entity_poly.entity_id
_entity_poly.type
_entity_poly.pdbx_seq_one_letter_code
_entity_poly.pdbx_strand_id
1 'polypeptide(L)'
;GITIEAKGQPITVNNATQVTINASESVLCNTPILKVTGDIVDNCNSNSSTMKQLRDSYNRHTHKVSGVESGGSTVTSQQTGEPVK
;
A
#
# COMPACT_ATOMS: atom_id res chain seq x y z
N GLY A 1 22.61 2.68 23.52
CA GLY A 1 21.44 2.91 22.67
C GLY A 1 20.45 3.80 23.38
N ILE A 2 19.37 4.19 22.71
CA ILE A 2 18.27 4.96 23.30
C ILE A 2 17.03 4.07 23.27
N THR A 3 16.31 4.02 24.38
CA THR A 3 15.00 3.35 24.48
C THR A 3 13.98 4.37 24.95
N ILE A 4 12.83 4.44 24.28
CA ILE A 4 11.69 5.27 24.68
C ILE A 4 10.59 4.34 25.17
N GLU A 5 10.28 4.40 26.46
CA GLU A 5 9.21 3.64 27.10
C GLU A 5 8.02 4.56 27.36
N ALA A 6 6.93 4.37 26.60
CA ALA A 6 5.76 5.24 26.63
C ALA A 6 4.79 4.91 27.78
N LYS A 7 4.89 3.74 28.41
CA LYS A 7 3.96 3.27 29.45
C LYS A 7 2.48 3.41 29.07
N GLY A 8 2.16 3.04 27.83
CA GLY A 8 0.80 3.12 27.28
C GLY A 8 0.33 4.53 26.91
N GLN A 9 1.18 5.55 27.03
CA GLN A 9 0.87 6.90 26.57
C GLN A 9 1.24 7.09 25.09
N PRO A 10 0.61 8.04 24.38
CA PRO A 10 0.98 8.35 23.01
C PRO A 10 2.36 9.01 22.94
N ILE A 11 3.12 8.67 21.90
CA ILE A 11 4.32 9.42 21.49
C ILE A 11 3.95 10.25 20.26
N THR A 12 4.28 11.54 20.27
CA THR A 12 4.02 12.45 19.15
C THR A 12 5.29 13.19 18.75
N VAL A 13 5.54 13.27 17.44
CA VAL A 13 6.60 14.09 16.84
C VAL A 13 5.93 15.19 16.03
N ASN A 14 5.96 16.43 16.52
CA ASN A 14 5.26 17.58 15.90
C ASN A 14 6.24 18.62 15.38
N ASN A 15 5.76 19.44 14.42
CA ASN A 15 6.48 20.58 13.84
C ASN A 15 7.84 20.24 13.21
N ALA A 16 8.06 18.98 12.84
CA ALA A 16 9.20 18.58 12.03
C ALA A 16 8.89 18.83 10.54
N THR A 17 9.84 19.42 9.81
CA THR A 17 9.75 19.55 8.35
C THR A 17 10.09 18.24 7.63
N GLN A 18 10.90 17.39 8.27
CA GLN A 18 11.29 16.07 7.79
C GLN A 18 11.66 15.15 8.97
N VAL A 19 11.29 13.87 8.87
CA VAL A 19 11.76 12.80 9.75
C VAL A 19 12.46 11.75 8.89
N THR A 20 13.72 11.44 9.20
CA THR A 20 14.54 10.46 8.48
C THR A 20 14.95 9.34 9.44
N ILE A 21 14.66 8.08 9.08
CA ILE A 21 15.03 6.89 9.87
C ILE A 21 16.06 6.09 9.06
N ASN A 22 17.31 6.05 9.54
CA ASN A 22 18.38 5.25 8.95
C ASN A 22 18.61 4.00 9.82
N ALA A 23 18.38 2.82 9.25
CA ALA A 23 18.59 1.53 9.91
C ALA A 23 19.31 0.57 8.95
N SER A 24 20.32 -0.15 9.44
CA SER A 24 21.13 -1.07 8.62
C SER A 24 20.48 -2.44 8.40
N GLU A 25 19.55 -2.84 9.27
CA GLU A 25 18.88 -4.13 9.19
C GLU A 25 17.43 -3.97 8.77
N SER A 26 16.59 -3.37 9.63
CA SER A 26 15.18 -3.16 9.34
C SER A 26 14.54 -2.10 10.26
N VAL A 27 13.33 -1.66 9.89
CA VAL A 27 12.41 -0.92 10.77
C VAL A 27 11.17 -1.80 10.97
N LEU A 28 10.88 -2.18 12.22
CA LEU A 28 9.67 -2.94 12.57
C LEU A 28 8.62 -2.04 13.21
N CYS A 29 7.48 -1.89 12.55
CA CYS A 29 6.30 -1.23 13.11
C CYS A 29 5.32 -2.28 13.66
N ASN A 30 5.49 -2.69 14.92
CA ASN A 30 4.59 -3.66 15.56
C ASN A 30 3.31 -2.98 16.04
N THR A 31 2.33 -2.85 15.14
CA THR A 31 1.03 -2.23 15.40
C THR A 31 -0.07 -2.95 14.62
N PRO A 32 -1.30 -3.06 15.15
CA PRO A 32 -2.44 -3.58 14.41
C PRO A 32 -2.80 -2.76 13.15
N ILE A 33 -2.53 -1.45 13.18
CA ILE A 33 -2.84 -0.56 12.06
C ILE A 33 -1.75 0.49 11.85
N LEU A 34 -1.33 0.66 10.61
CA LEU A 34 -0.51 1.78 10.15
C LEU A 34 -1.41 2.72 9.33
N LYS A 35 -1.57 3.95 9.83
CA LYS A 35 -2.36 4.99 9.15
C LYS A 35 -1.41 6.03 8.56
N VAL A 36 -1.49 6.24 7.25
CA VAL A 36 -0.74 7.27 6.53
C VAL A 36 -1.76 8.09 5.73
N THR A 37 -1.77 9.40 5.93
CA THR A 37 -2.71 10.30 5.24
C THR A 37 -2.27 10.65 3.82
N GLY A 38 -0.97 10.58 3.56
CA GLY A 38 -0.36 10.72 2.25
C GLY A 38 0.00 9.38 1.61
N ASP A 39 0.82 9.46 0.57
CA ASP A 39 1.28 8.29 -0.17
C ASP A 39 2.45 7.58 0.50
N ILE A 40 2.56 6.28 0.22
CA ILE A 40 3.73 5.46 0.52
C ILE A 40 4.39 5.14 -0.81
N VAL A 41 5.66 5.50 -0.95
CA VAL A 41 6.53 5.04 -2.05
C VAL A 41 7.53 4.07 -1.44
N ASP A 42 7.34 2.77 -1.67
CA ASP A 42 8.29 1.74 -1.27
C ASP A 42 9.45 1.67 -2.27
N ASN A 43 10.63 1.24 -1.82
CA ASN A 43 11.81 1.13 -2.67
C ASN A 43 12.09 2.41 -3.51
N CYS A 44 11.97 3.58 -2.86
CA CYS A 44 11.85 4.89 -3.51
C CYS A 44 13.06 5.34 -4.37
N ASN A 45 14.20 4.66 -4.25
CA ASN A 45 15.36 4.92 -5.11
C ASN A 45 15.19 4.34 -6.53
N SER A 46 14.28 3.38 -6.71
CA SER A 46 14.04 2.72 -8.00
C SER A 46 12.57 2.64 -8.41
N ASN A 47 11.64 2.80 -7.45
CA ASN A 47 10.21 2.87 -7.70
C ASN A 47 9.71 4.30 -7.41
N SER A 48 8.98 4.89 -8.37
CA SER A 48 8.31 6.19 -8.23
C SER A 48 6.79 6.09 -8.05
N SER A 49 6.23 4.88 -8.16
CA SER A 49 4.79 4.65 -7.99
C SER A 49 4.43 4.53 -6.52
N THR A 50 3.28 5.09 -6.16
CA THR A 50 2.74 4.99 -4.81
C THR A 50 2.00 3.66 -4.62
N MET A 51 1.99 3.14 -3.40
CA MET A 51 1.22 1.95 -3.04
C MET A 51 -0.28 2.12 -3.33
N LYS A 52 -0.81 3.34 -3.25
CA LYS A 52 -2.19 3.64 -3.63
C LYS A 52 -2.40 3.48 -5.13
N GLN A 53 -1.56 4.07 -5.97
CA GLN A 53 -1.66 3.94 -7.43
C GLN A 53 -1.54 2.49 -7.88
N LEU A 54 -0.60 1.74 -7.30
CA LEU A 54 -0.45 0.31 -7.57
C LEU A 54 -1.72 -0.46 -7.22
N ARG A 55 -2.34 -0.18 -6.07
CA ARG A 55 -3.61 -0.79 -5.67
C ARG A 55 -4.78 -0.39 -6.55
N ASP A 56 -4.90 0.87 -6.93
CA ASP A 56 -5.96 1.34 -7.84
C ASP A 56 -5.80 0.74 -9.25
N SER A 57 -4.56 0.55 -9.71
CA SER A 57 -4.26 -0.12 -10.97
C SER A 57 -4.65 -1.58 -10.91
N TYR A 58 -4.25 -2.27 -9.84
CA TYR A 58 -4.65 -3.65 -9.58
C TYR A 58 -6.17 -3.78 -9.48
N ASN A 59 -6.88 -2.94 -8.74
CA ASN A 59 -8.33 -3.09 -8.60
C ASN A 59 -9.12 -2.87 -9.90
N ARG A 60 -8.51 -2.17 -10.88
CA ARG A 60 -9.15 -1.85 -12.18
C ARG A 60 -8.61 -2.70 -13.34
N HIS A 61 -7.64 -3.59 -13.11
CA HIS A 61 -7.05 -4.33 -14.20
C HIS A 61 -8.06 -5.35 -14.78
N THR A 62 -8.09 -5.44 -16.10
CA THR A 62 -8.97 -6.36 -16.84
C THR A 62 -8.16 -7.11 -17.88
N HIS A 63 -8.60 -8.33 -18.23
CA HIS A 63 -7.98 -9.12 -19.29
C HIS A 63 -8.91 -9.25 -20.50
N LYS A 64 -8.35 -9.14 -21.71
CA LYS A 64 -9.07 -9.46 -22.94
C LYS A 64 -9.27 -10.97 -23.03
N VAL A 65 -10.49 -11.42 -23.32
CA VAL A 65 -10.79 -12.83 -23.63
C VAL A 65 -10.60 -13.07 -25.13
N SER A 66 -9.68 -13.98 -25.51
CA SER A 66 -9.40 -14.35 -26.91
C SER A 66 -10.12 -15.66 -27.31
N GLY A 67 -10.46 -15.82 -28.59
CA GLY A 67 -11.02 -17.07 -29.13
C GLY A 67 -12.52 -17.26 -28.93
N VAL A 68 -13.24 -16.21 -28.52
CA VAL A 68 -14.71 -16.20 -28.44
C VAL A 68 -15.30 -15.65 -29.74
N GLU A 69 -16.39 -16.26 -30.21
CA GLU A 69 -17.20 -15.70 -31.29
C GLU A 69 -18.01 -14.51 -30.78
N SER A 70 -17.94 -13.38 -31.48
CA SER A 70 -18.63 -12.15 -31.07
C SER A 70 -20.14 -12.33 -31.20
N GLY A 71 -20.85 -12.41 -30.08
CA GLY A 71 -22.31 -12.33 -30.02
C GLY A 71 -22.78 -10.99 -29.45
N GLY A 72 -24.09 -10.69 -29.55
CA GLY A 72 -24.69 -9.46 -28.99
C GLY A 72 -24.78 -9.41 -27.46
N SER A 73 -24.37 -10.49 -26.78
CA SER A 73 -24.42 -10.58 -25.32
C SER A 73 -23.17 -9.98 -24.69
N THR A 74 -23.33 -9.06 -23.76
CA THR A 74 -22.25 -8.60 -22.88
C THR A 74 -22.11 -9.58 -21.71
N VAL A 75 -20.94 -10.20 -21.56
CA VAL A 75 -20.62 -11.06 -20.41
C VAL A 75 -19.50 -10.43 -19.57
N THR A 76 -19.70 -10.33 -18.27
CA THR A 76 -18.68 -9.86 -17.32
C THR A 76 -17.95 -11.08 -16.74
N SER A 77 -16.61 -11.11 -16.80
CA SER A 77 -15.84 -12.18 -16.17
C SER A 77 -16.03 -12.16 -14.66
N GLN A 78 -15.91 -13.32 -14.00
CA GLN A 78 -15.86 -13.38 -12.54
C GLN A 78 -14.68 -12.56 -12.02
N GLN A 79 -14.86 -11.88 -10.89
CA GLN A 79 -13.74 -11.26 -10.18
C GLN A 79 -12.73 -12.34 -9.79
N THR A 80 -11.46 -12.11 -10.11
CA THR A 80 -10.36 -12.98 -9.67
C THR A 80 -9.98 -12.62 -8.23
N GLY A 81 -10.09 -13.59 -7.33
CA GLY A 81 -9.76 -13.43 -5.91
C GLY A 81 -10.91 -12.95 -5.03
N GLU A 82 -10.74 -13.11 -3.71
CA GLU A 82 -11.68 -12.60 -2.71
C GLU A 82 -11.57 -11.06 -2.65
N PRO A 83 -12.69 -10.31 -2.59
CA PRO A 83 -12.64 -8.90 -2.25
C PRO A 83 -11.98 -8.72 -0.88
N VAL A 84 -10.89 -7.94 -0.86
CA VAL A 84 -10.23 -7.55 0.38
C VAL A 84 -11.21 -6.75 1.23
N LYS A 85 -11.58 -7.30 2.40
CA LYS A 85 -12.42 -6.63 3.41
C LYS A 85 -11.65 -5.57 4.17
#